data_AF-A0A4P7P0U2-F1
#
_entry.id   AF-A0A4P7P0U2-F1
#
_cell.length_a   1.000
_cell.length_b   1.000
_cell.length_c   1.000
_cell.angle_alpha   90.00
_cell.angle_beta   90.00
_cell.angle_gamma   90.00
#
_symmetry.space_group_name_H-M   'P 1'
#
loop_
_entity.id
_entity.type
_entity.pdbx_description
1 polymer ?
#
loop_
_entity_poly.entity_id
_entity_poly.type
_entity_poly.pdbx_seq_one_letter_code
_entity_poly.pdbx_strand_id
1 'polypeptide(L)'
;MNRLKKSHRQKSLFWRPIAPNPQWQKENPTAHGSTETESFGYNGGNAEVKTSSAMMTGIHALVNERQNQWLREYEVDIKSRFDDIEPVLKDILAQQSQPSFVSWANQQLFAKLGVSLTEQDWQSGVQLQSQKGFQFLYGKTLFAQFMRMSEDFFVNDPLLGQRKHEAERIFKEAGFHAVGIAPCADGRLAHILSYVLRLPYALARRKAHAGVMFDVSESVRNWVFIEHTRFREGEPNLADEPTRYLKIAVYHFSKADPTHQGCAAHGSDDHKAAQAALQKLKDFKQAIENRFGCGSTVQTLLLGLNTDDDSMKVHIPNASGEVCLDRYVETEQLYQITASLSDTEAKQTLENAILACNQALGSTAPQPELVKLLSWLIGNNFSQIAYVNQYENGCYSDIGHAERFIGIGNGFEEVQLRNLSYYSFLDTVEEGVNDVDVGIKIFKGLNVKKGLPIPIIIRCDYDGRVPGSKDRAEAKALRIEKALHNRYQELSAPGLLQTLPTLRDFTSCKPAEKLPGLADLSAKQRTA
;
A
#
# COMPACT_ATOMS: atom_id res chain seq x y z
N MET A 1 -52.93 -8.30 36.09
CA MET A 1 -51.96 -7.22 35.81
C MET A 1 -50.62 -7.83 35.44
N ASN A 2 -49.99 -7.25 34.42
CA ASN A 2 -48.61 -7.38 33.95
C ASN A 2 -48.15 -8.60 33.13
N ARG A 3 -48.04 -8.26 31.83
CA ARG A 3 -47.63 -8.98 30.63
C ARG A 3 -46.16 -9.38 30.61
N LEU A 4 -45.94 -10.57 30.06
CA LEU A 4 -44.69 -11.03 29.45
C LEU A 4 -44.28 -10.12 28.28
N LYS A 5 -43.03 -9.65 28.27
CA LYS A 5 -42.38 -9.03 27.10
C LYS A 5 -41.41 -10.03 26.47
N LYS A 6 -41.76 -10.49 25.25
CA LYS A 6 -40.83 -11.11 24.30
C LYS A 6 -39.87 -10.03 23.78
N SER A 7 -38.57 -10.26 23.90
CA SER A 7 -37.54 -9.46 23.25
C SER A 7 -37.22 -10.07 21.88
N HIS A 8 -37.45 -9.30 20.82
CA HIS A 8 -37.08 -9.66 19.45
C HIS A 8 -35.58 -9.43 19.24
N ARG A 9 -34.86 -10.50 18.88
CA ARG A 9 -33.53 -10.42 18.26
C ARG A 9 -33.63 -9.60 16.98
N GLN A 10 -33.04 -8.40 16.97
CA GLN A 10 -32.73 -7.70 15.73
C GLN A 10 -31.66 -8.50 14.97
N LYS A 11 -31.99 -8.87 13.73
CA LYS A 11 -31.08 -9.53 12.80
C LYS A 11 -30.04 -8.52 12.30
N SER A 12 -28.81 -9.00 12.21
CA SER A 12 -27.64 -8.39 11.55
C SER A 12 -28.00 -7.66 10.25
N LEU A 13 -27.58 -6.39 10.13
CA LEU A 13 -27.70 -5.54 8.94
C LEU A 13 -26.47 -5.60 8.00
N PHE A 14 -25.54 -6.53 8.20
CA PHE A 14 -24.39 -6.67 7.31
C PHE A 14 -24.74 -7.50 6.08
N TRP A 15 -24.49 -6.90 4.90
CA TRP A 15 -24.65 -7.41 3.53
C TRP A 15 -26.06 -7.31 2.94
N ARG A 16 -26.28 -6.22 2.20
CA ARG A 16 -27.13 -6.22 1.00
C ARG A 16 -26.23 -6.00 -0.21
N PRO A 17 -26.40 -6.75 -1.33
CA PRO A 17 -25.80 -6.37 -2.60
C PRO A 17 -26.25 -4.95 -2.95
N ILE A 18 -25.31 -4.05 -3.19
CA ILE A 18 -25.61 -2.70 -3.70
C ILE A 18 -26.06 -2.87 -5.14
N ALA A 19 -27.25 -2.37 -5.47
CA ALA A 19 -27.72 -2.33 -6.85
C ALA A 19 -26.80 -1.41 -7.68
N PRO A 20 -26.43 -1.78 -8.91
CA PRO A 20 -25.61 -0.92 -9.76
C PRO A 20 -26.25 0.46 -9.94
N ASN A 21 -25.42 1.50 -9.88
CA ASN A 21 -25.83 2.90 -10.00
C ASN A 21 -26.34 3.17 -11.45
N PRO A 22 -27.61 3.63 -11.63
CA PRO A 22 -28.20 3.80 -12.96
C PRO A 22 -27.59 4.94 -13.81
N GLN A 23 -26.62 5.70 -13.31
CA GLN A 23 -25.97 6.78 -14.08
C GLN A 23 -24.84 6.35 -15.02
N TRP A 24 -24.48 5.07 -15.07
CA TRP A 24 -23.36 4.55 -15.87
C TRP A 24 -23.75 3.47 -16.88
N GLN A 25 -24.99 3.50 -17.39
CA GLN A 25 -25.38 2.71 -18.55
C GLN A 25 -25.61 3.62 -19.77
N LYS A 26 -24.63 3.66 -20.68
CA LYS A 26 -24.91 4.02 -22.07
C LYS A 26 -25.33 2.74 -22.80
N GLU A 27 -26.60 2.68 -23.12
CA GLU A 27 -27.23 1.61 -23.90
C GLU A 27 -26.67 1.58 -25.34
N ASN A 28 -26.43 0.36 -25.84
CA ASN A 28 -26.45 0.09 -27.28
C ASN A 28 -27.85 -0.43 -27.66
N PRO A 29 -28.34 -0.15 -28.89
CA PRO A 29 -29.77 -0.15 -29.18
C PRO A 29 -30.28 -1.51 -29.66
N THR A 30 -31.46 -1.91 -29.17
CA THR A 30 -32.34 -2.83 -29.91
C THR A 30 -33.81 -2.45 -29.78
N ALA A 31 -34.39 -2.28 -30.97
CA ALA A 31 -35.77 -2.08 -31.42
C ALA A 31 -36.99 -2.50 -30.57
N HIS A 32 -38.06 -1.73 -30.84
CA HIS A 32 -39.50 -1.99 -30.75
C HIS A 32 -40.26 -1.78 -29.44
N GLY A 33 -41.30 -0.93 -29.50
CA GLY A 33 -42.46 -1.01 -28.63
C GLY A 33 -43.04 0.35 -28.21
N SER A 34 -43.91 0.90 -29.03
CA SER A 34 -44.76 2.07 -28.78
C SER A 34 -45.66 1.98 -27.54
N THR A 35 -45.81 3.07 -26.78
CA THR A 35 -47.12 3.67 -26.45
C THR A 35 -46.97 5.04 -25.78
N GLU A 36 -47.88 5.93 -26.16
CA GLU A 36 -48.01 7.35 -25.81
C GLU A 36 -48.59 7.55 -24.41
N THR A 37 -48.28 8.68 -23.73
CA THR A 37 -49.27 9.66 -23.22
C THR A 37 -48.62 10.85 -22.48
N GLU A 38 -48.89 12.05 -23.02
CA GLU A 38 -49.26 13.36 -22.40
C GLU A 38 -48.48 13.84 -21.15
N SER A 39 -47.59 14.85 -21.23
CA SER A 39 -47.76 16.30 -21.50
C SER A 39 -48.38 17.11 -20.35
N PHE A 40 -47.54 17.91 -19.67
CA PHE A 40 -47.87 19.22 -19.11
C PHE A 40 -46.60 20.08 -19.11
N GLY A 41 -46.60 21.13 -19.93
CA GLY A 41 -45.45 22.00 -20.13
C GLY A 41 -45.40 23.20 -19.19
N TYR A 42 -44.21 23.77 -19.06
CA TYR A 42 -44.01 25.22 -18.89
C TYR A 42 -42.70 25.62 -19.57
N ASN A 43 -42.81 26.57 -20.50
CA ASN A 43 -41.75 27.13 -21.33
C ASN A 43 -40.94 28.19 -20.60
N GLY A 44 -39.62 28.25 -20.85
CA GLY A 44 -38.77 29.36 -20.42
C GLY A 44 -37.33 29.30 -20.95
N GLY A 45 -37.14 29.65 -22.23
CA GLY A 45 -35.96 30.38 -22.71
C GLY A 45 -34.66 29.60 -22.98
N ASN A 46 -34.44 29.25 -24.25
CA ASN A 46 -33.23 28.66 -24.80
C ASN A 46 -32.00 29.58 -24.74
N ALA A 47 -30.88 29.04 -24.24
CA ALA A 47 -29.54 29.31 -24.76
C ALA A 47 -28.86 27.96 -25.00
N GLU A 48 -28.91 27.49 -26.24
CA GLU A 48 -28.29 26.25 -26.69
C GLU A 48 -26.75 26.35 -26.58
N VAL A 49 -26.19 25.82 -25.50
CA VAL A 49 -24.79 25.40 -25.51
C VAL A 49 -24.75 24.07 -26.25
N LYS A 50 -24.27 24.11 -27.49
CA LYS A 50 -23.91 22.90 -28.24
C LYS A 50 -22.80 22.17 -27.47
N THR A 51 -23.18 21.20 -26.64
CA THR A 51 -22.27 20.19 -26.11
C THR A 51 -21.96 19.22 -27.24
N SER A 52 -20.95 19.57 -28.04
CA SER A 52 -20.28 18.60 -28.90
C SER A 52 -19.56 17.59 -28.01
N SER A 53 -20.26 16.54 -27.60
CA SER A 53 -19.69 15.31 -27.07
C SER A 53 -19.00 14.56 -28.22
N ALA A 54 -17.89 15.12 -28.71
CA ALA A 54 -16.90 14.32 -29.40
C ALA A 54 -16.10 13.60 -28.31
N MET A 55 -16.40 12.32 -28.08
CA MET A 55 -15.50 11.43 -27.35
C MET A 55 -14.18 11.41 -28.11
N MET A 56 -13.22 12.23 -27.69
CA MET A 56 -11.84 12.09 -28.14
C MET A 56 -11.30 10.80 -27.53
N THR A 57 -11.29 9.75 -28.34
CA THR A 57 -10.60 8.48 -28.12
C THR A 57 -9.09 8.68 -28.27
N GLY A 58 -8.53 9.57 -27.45
CA GLY A 58 -7.10 9.84 -27.35
C GLY A 58 -6.60 9.39 -25.98
N ILE A 59 -5.47 8.69 -25.96
CA ILE A 59 -4.72 8.42 -24.74
C ILE A 59 -4.19 9.75 -24.22
N HIS A 60 -4.40 10.03 -22.94
CA HIS A 60 -3.93 11.26 -22.31
C HIS A 60 -2.41 11.42 -22.51
N ALA A 61 -1.94 12.58 -22.98
CA ALA A 61 -0.55 12.75 -23.45
C ALA A 61 0.54 12.44 -22.41
N LEU A 62 0.23 12.62 -21.12
CA LEU A 62 1.12 12.29 -19.99
C LEU A 62 1.05 10.82 -19.49
N VAL A 63 0.24 9.96 -20.12
CA VAL A 63 0.07 8.56 -19.70
C VAL A 63 1.13 7.67 -20.34
N ASN A 64 1.77 6.84 -19.52
CA ASN A 64 2.67 5.78 -19.97
C ASN A 64 1.96 4.42 -20.00
N GLU A 65 1.29 4.12 -21.12
CA GLU A 65 0.53 2.87 -21.28
C GLU A 65 1.41 1.62 -21.23
N ARG A 66 2.63 1.69 -21.77
CA ARG A 66 3.55 0.55 -21.75
C ARG A 66 3.91 0.18 -20.31
N GLN A 67 4.16 1.18 -19.47
CA GLN A 67 4.39 0.94 -18.04
C GLN A 67 3.11 0.39 -17.37
N ASN A 68 1.92 0.87 -17.73
CA ASN A 68 0.66 0.33 -17.21
C ASN A 68 0.47 -1.15 -17.53
N GLN A 69 0.70 -1.55 -18.78
CA GLN A 69 0.61 -2.95 -19.18
C GLN A 69 1.57 -3.83 -18.36
N TRP A 70 2.82 -3.39 -18.25
CA TRP A 70 3.83 -4.14 -17.51
C TRP A 70 3.53 -4.24 -16.01
N LEU A 71 3.07 -3.15 -15.39
CA LEU A 71 2.60 -3.16 -14.00
C LEU A 71 1.35 -4.05 -13.81
N ARG A 72 0.49 -4.17 -14.83
CA ARG A 72 -0.66 -5.09 -14.81
C ARG A 72 -0.20 -6.54 -14.84
N GLU A 73 0.73 -6.86 -15.73
CA GLU A 73 1.31 -8.21 -15.84
C GLU A 73 1.95 -8.63 -14.52
N TYR A 74 2.73 -7.75 -13.89
CA TYR A 74 3.32 -7.99 -12.57
C TYR A 74 2.25 -8.18 -11.48
N GLU A 75 1.24 -7.31 -11.42
CA GLU A 75 0.16 -7.42 -10.43
C GLU A 75 -0.60 -8.75 -10.55
N VAL A 76 -0.98 -9.13 -11.78
CA VAL A 76 -1.75 -10.34 -12.05
C VAL A 76 -0.93 -11.59 -11.75
N ASP A 77 0.34 -11.67 -12.18
CA ASP A 77 1.19 -12.83 -11.91
C ASP A 77 1.39 -13.03 -10.40
N ILE A 78 1.73 -11.97 -9.66
CA ILE A 78 1.99 -12.10 -8.23
C ILE A 78 0.71 -12.40 -7.45
N LYS A 79 -0.40 -11.69 -7.70
CA LYS A 79 -1.65 -11.93 -6.93
C LYS A 79 -2.25 -13.30 -7.18
N SER A 80 -2.32 -13.73 -8.46
CA SER A 80 -2.88 -15.05 -8.81
C SER A 80 -2.16 -16.18 -8.09
N ARG A 81 -0.83 -16.11 -7.98
CA ARG A 81 0.00 -17.08 -7.25
C ARG A 81 -0.34 -17.24 -5.76
N PHE A 82 -0.86 -16.20 -5.10
CA PHE A 82 -1.36 -16.31 -3.74
C PHE A 82 -2.82 -16.76 -3.69
N ASP A 83 -3.64 -16.27 -4.61
CA ASP A 83 -5.07 -16.61 -4.68
C ASP A 83 -5.28 -18.10 -5.04
N ASP A 84 -4.40 -18.66 -5.87
CA ASP A 84 -4.46 -20.05 -6.33
C ASP A 84 -3.96 -21.06 -5.29
N ILE A 85 -3.40 -20.63 -4.15
CA ILE A 85 -2.91 -21.54 -3.09
C ILE A 85 -4.04 -22.46 -2.61
N GLU A 86 -5.21 -21.90 -2.30
CA GLU A 86 -6.33 -22.66 -1.78
C GLU A 86 -6.85 -23.73 -2.78
N PRO A 87 -7.22 -23.38 -4.03
CA PRO A 87 -7.70 -24.38 -4.98
C PRO A 87 -6.63 -25.41 -5.33
N VAL A 88 -5.37 -25.01 -5.50
CA VAL A 88 -4.28 -25.96 -5.83
C VAL A 88 -4.04 -26.96 -4.70
N LEU A 89 -4.02 -26.51 -3.44
CA LEU A 89 -3.85 -27.44 -2.32
C LEU A 89 -5.04 -28.38 -2.16
N LYS A 90 -6.27 -27.91 -2.41
CA LYS A 90 -7.47 -28.77 -2.40
C LYS A 90 -7.38 -29.86 -3.46
N ASP A 91 -6.98 -29.52 -4.69
CA ASP A 91 -6.78 -30.49 -5.77
C ASP A 91 -5.72 -31.55 -5.42
N ILE A 92 -4.59 -31.10 -4.87
CA ILE A 92 -3.50 -32.00 -4.48
C ILE A 92 -3.95 -32.94 -3.36
N LEU A 93 -4.55 -32.41 -2.29
CA LEU A 93 -4.96 -33.20 -1.14
C LEU A 93 -6.11 -34.17 -1.44
N ALA A 94 -6.93 -33.91 -2.47
CA ALA A 94 -7.91 -34.86 -2.97
C ALA A 94 -7.26 -36.17 -3.50
N GLN A 95 -5.97 -36.12 -3.84
CA GLN A 95 -5.18 -37.24 -4.39
C GLN A 95 -4.23 -37.87 -3.35
N GLN A 96 -4.46 -37.65 -2.06
CA GLN A 96 -3.59 -38.13 -0.96
C GLN A 96 -3.37 -39.65 -0.92
N SER A 97 -4.21 -40.45 -1.58
CA SER A 97 -4.09 -41.90 -1.65
C SER A 97 -3.10 -42.39 -2.70
N GLN A 98 -2.53 -41.50 -3.53
CA GLN A 98 -1.61 -41.92 -4.59
C GLN A 98 -0.26 -42.41 -4.03
N PRO A 99 0.38 -43.40 -4.69
CA PRO A 99 1.73 -43.82 -4.35
C PRO A 99 2.71 -42.64 -4.44
N SER A 100 3.69 -42.59 -3.54
CA SER A 100 4.70 -41.52 -3.51
C SER A 100 4.09 -40.11 -3.45
N PHE A 101 2.95 -39.97 -2.76
CA PHE A 101 2.17 -38.74 -2.68
C PHE A 101 3.02 -37.49 -2.46
N VAL A 102 3.96 -37.50 -1.52
CA VAL A 102 4.78 -36.32 -1.19
C VAL A 102 5.58 -35.82 -2.40
N SER A 103 6.23 -36.71 -3.14
CA SER A 103 6.98 -36.35 -4.35
C SER A 103 6.06 -35.83 -5.44
N TRP A 104 4.92 -36.51 -5.66
CA TRP A 104 3.93 -36.09 -6.65
C TRP A 104 3.32 -34.73 -6.31
N ALA A 105 2.94 -34.53 -5.04
CA ALA A 105 2.36 -33.29 -4.53
C ALA A 105 3.31 -32.11 -4.71
N ASN A 106 4.61 -32.28 -4.43
CA ASN A 106 5.62 -31.26 -4.68
C ASN A 106 5.78 -30.93 -6.16
N GLN A 107 5.74 -31.92 -7.06
CA GLN A 107 5.78 -31.68 -8.50
C GLN A 107 4.56 -30.89 -8.97
N GLN A 108 3.35 -31.24 -8.48
CA GLN A 108 2.13 -30.52 -8.82
C GLN A 108 2.13 -29.09 -8.26
N LEU A 109 2.59 -28.91 -7.02
CA LEU A 109 2.69 -27.59 -6.40
C LEU A 109 3.67 -26.70 -7.18
N PHE A 110 4.82 -27.25 -7.58
CA PHE A 110 5.81 -26.52 -8.37
C PHE A 110 5.28 -26.17 -9.76
N ALA A 111 4.65 -27.14 -10.45
CA ALA A 111 4.10 -26.91 -11.78
C ALA A 111 3.00 -25.84 -11.80
N LYS A 112 2.17 -25.77 -10.75
CA LYS A 112 1.03 -24.85 -10.67
C LYS A 112 1.38 -23.49 -10.05
N LEU A 113 2.23 -23.45 -9.02
CA LEU A 113 2.51 -22.24 -8.23
C LEU A 113 3.96 -21.76 -8.32
N GLY A 114 4.89 -22.60 -8.81
CA GLY A 114 6.31 -22.28 -8.90
C GLY A 114 7.09 -22.46 -7.58
N VAL A 115 6.50 -23.13 -6.58
CA VAL A 115 7.13 -23.39 -5.27
C VAL A 115 7.00 -24.85 -4.86
N SER A 116 7.89 -25.26 -3.97
CA SER A 116 7.87 -26.58 -3.33
C SER A 116 7.94 -26.43 -1.82
N LEU A 117 7.41 -27.42 -1.11
CA LEU A 117 7.55 -27.55 0.33
C LEU A 117 8.60 -28.62 0.66
N THR A 118 9.07 -28.64 1.91
CA THR A 118 9.95 -29.73 2.35
C THR A 118 9.17 -31.04 2.47
N GLU A 119 9.88 -32.17 2.39
CA GLU A 119 9.26 -33.47 2.66
C GLU A 119 8.62 -33.53 4.05
N GLN A 120 9.28 -32.92 5.04
CA GLN A 120 8.77 -32.83 6.41
C GLN A 120 7.47 -32.00 6.51
N ASP A 121 7.35 -30.89 5.77
CA ASP A 121 6.13 -30.09 5.73
C ASP A 121 4.95 -30.93 5.19
N TRP A 122 5.16 -31.66 4.09
CA TRP A 122 4.12 -32.55 3.53
C TRP A 122 3.72 -33.66 4.50
N GLN A 123 4.71 -34.36 5.07
CA GLN A 123 4.45 -35.44 6.04
C GLN A 123 3.66 -34.92 7.25
N SER A 124 4.05 -33.76 7.80
CA SER A 124 3.36 -33.13 8.93
C SER A 124 1.94 -32.71 8.55
N GLY A 125 1.76 -32.12 7.36
CA GLY A 125 0.46 -31.69 6.88
C GLY A 125 -0.53 -32.85 6.70
N VAL A 126 -0.09 -33.97 6.12
CA VAL A 126 -0.95 -35.14 5.86
C VAL A 126 -1.29 -35.92 7.14
N GLN A 127 -0.39 -35.92 8.14
CA GLN A 127 -0.63 -36.59 9.42
C GLN A 127 -1.67 -35.90 10.30
N LEU A 128 -1.85 -34.59 10.13
CA LEU A 128 -2.84 -33.82 10.87
C LEU A 128 -4.26 -34.12 10.38
N GLN A 129 -5.26 -33.89 11.25
CA GLN A 129 -6.67 -33.93 10.86
C GLN A 129 -6.89 -33.05 9.62
N SER A 130 -7.75 -33.49 8.68
CA SER A 130 -7.88 -32.92 7.34
C SER A 130 -7.89 -31.39 7.29
N GLN A 131 -8.69 -30.74 8.14
CA GLN A 131 -8.76 -29.27 8.18
C GLN A 131 -7.48 -28.61 8.73
N LYS A 132 -6.88 -29.15 9.79
CA LYS A 132 -5.64 -28.62 10.38
C LYS A 132 -4.44 -28.85 9.46
N GLY A 133 -4.41 -30.01 8.79
CA GLY A 133 -3.42 -30.33 7.77
C GLY A 133 -3.47 -29.36 6.59
N PHE A 134 -4.68 -29.09 6.08
CA PHE A 134 -4.90 -28.09 5.04
C PHE A 134 -4.42 -26.69 5.48
N GLN A 135 -4.82 -26.24 6.68
CA GLN A 135 -4.41 -24.93 7.21
C GLN A 135 -2.89 -24.82 7.35
N PHE A 136 -2.23 -25.88 7.83
CA PHE A 136 -0.77 -25.92 7.94
C PHE A 136 -0.09 -25.81 6.57
N LEU A 137 -0.51 -26.62 5.60
CA LEU A 137 0.05 -26.61 4.25
C LEU A 137 -0.22 -25.28 3.52
N TYR A 138 -1.39 -24.67 3.75
CA TYR A 138 -1.72 -23.35 3.23
C TYR A 138 -0.71 -22.30 3.69
N GLY A 139 -0.45 -22.19 4.99
CA GLY A 139 0.51 -21.21 5.50
C GLY A 139 1.94 -21.50 5.03
N LYS A 140 2.38 -22.76 5.03
CA LYS A 140 3.71 -23.14 4.50
C LYS A 140 3.86 -22.79 3.01
N THR A 141 2.82 -23.01 2.21
CA THR A 141 2.81 -22.65 0.78
C THR A 141 2.85 -21.15 0.57
N LEU A 142 2.06 -20.40 1.35
CA LEU A 142 2.07 -18.94 1.30
C LEU A 142 3.43 -18.36 1.68
N PHE A 143 4.07 -18.91 2.70
CA PHE A 143 5.42 -18.52 3.10
C PHE A 143 6.45 -18.83 2.01
N ALA A 144 6.35 -19.99 1.33
CA ALA A 144 7.20 -20.29 0.19
C ALA A 144 6.98 -19.30 -0.97
N GLN A 145 5.71 -18.93 -1.25
CA GLN A 145 5.39 -17.92 -2.26
C GLN A 145 5.96 -16.55 -1.91
N PHE A 146 5.90 -16.14 -0.63
CA PHE A 146 6.53 -14.90 -0.19
C PHE A 146 8.04 -14.92 -0.39
N MET A 147 8.72 -16.00 0.01
CA MET A 147 10.18 -16.11 -0.15
C MET A 147 10.59 -16.04 -1.62
N ARG A 148 9.86 -16.75 -2.50
CA ARG A 148 10.07 -16.67 -3.96
C ARG A 148 9.84 -15.26 -4.49
N MET A 149 8.77 -14.58 -4.07
CA MET A 149 8.47 -13.20 -4.48
C MET A 149 9.57 -12.24 -4.02
N SER A 150 10.06 -12.37 -2.79
CA SER A 150 11.18 -11.56 -2.28
C SER A 150 12.45 -11.80 -3.10
N GLU A 151 12.75 -13.06 -3.42
CA GLU A 151 13.89 -13.41 -4.27
C GLU A 151 13.79 -12.78 -5.66
N ASP A 152 12.67 -13.00 -6.35
CA ASP A 152 12.43 -12.43 -7.67
C ASP A 152 12.52 -10.90 -7.67
N PHE A 153 11.91 -10.24 -6.68
CA PHE A 153 11.91 -8.79 -6.56
C PHE A 153 13.33 -8.19 -6.48
N PHE A 154 14.19 -8.76 -5.64
CA PHE A 154 15.53 -8.19 -5.42
C PHE A 154 16.57 -8.66 -6.44
N VAL A 155 16.44 -9.88 -6.97
CA VAL A 155 17.39 -10.45 -7.93
C VAL A 155 17.08 -9.98 -9.35
N ASN A 156 15.81 -10.02 -9.75
CA ASN A 156 15.40 -9.73 -11.13
C ASN A 156 14.92 -8.28 -11.33
N ASP A 157 14.69 -7.53 -10.24
CA ASP A 157 14.17 -6.16 -10.26
C ASP A 157 13.00 -5.98 -11.25
N PRO A 158 11.90 -6.74 -11.10
CA PRO A 158 10.81 -6.82 -12.06
C PRO A 158 9.99 -5.51 -12.15
N LEU A 159 10.29 -4.52 -11.30
CA LEU A 159 9.72 -3.17 -11.35
C LEU A 159 10.75 -2.12 -11.78
N LEU A 160 11.98 -2.53 -12.14
CA LEU A 160 13.11 -1.66 -12.48
C LEU A 160 13.36 -0.57 -11.43
N GLY A 161 13.08 -0.86 -10.16
CA GLY A 161 13.07 0.13 -9.09
C GLY A 161 14.46 0.51 -8.59
N GLN A 162 15.52 -0.17 -9.06
CA GLN A 162 16.91 0.27 -8.86
C GLN A 162 17.32 1.36 -9.86
N ARG A 163 16.58 1.56 -10.97
CA ARG A 163 16.87 2.61 -11.97
C ARG A 163 16.38 3.97 -11.49
N LYS A 164 17.10 4.56 -10.54
CA LYS A 164 16.69 5.78 -9.82
C LYS A 164 17.29 7.10 -10.31
N HIS A 165 18.29 7.08 -11.19
CA HIS A 165 19.06 8.27 -11.56
C HIS A 165 18.23 9.45 -12.11
N GLU A 166 17.24 9.17 -12.96
CA GLU A 166 16.36 10.24 -13.48
C GLU A 166 15.56 10.89 -12.36
N ALA A 167 14.95 10.08 -11.49
CA ALA A 167 14.18 10.58 -10.37
C ALA A 167 15.09 11.30 -9.36
N GLU A 168 16.26 10.75 -9.02
CA GLU A 168 17.25 11.42 -8.16
C GLU A 168 17.63 12.80 -8.70
N ARG A 169 17.86 12.92 -10.01
CA ARG A 169 18.13 14.21 -10.66
C ARG A 169 16.97 15.19 -10.47
N ILE A 170 15.73 14.77 -10.76
CA ILE A 170 14.53 15.62 -10.62
C ILE A 170 14.34 16.09 -9.18
N PHE A 171 14.50 15.20 -8.19
CA PHE A 171 14.40 15.55 -6.78
C PHE A 171 15.55 16.47 -6.34
N LYS A 172 16.78 16.23 -6.80
CA LYS A 172 17.94 17.07 -6.51
C LYS A 172 17.79 18.48 -7.10
N GLU A 173 17.29 18.59 -8.34
CA GLU A 173 16.94 19.87 -8.99
C GLU A 173 15.85 20.62 -8.22
N ALA A 174 14.91 19.90 -7.59
CA ALA A 174 13.92 20.45 -6.68
C ALA A 174 14.46 20.79 -5.27
N GLY A 175 15.76 20.59 -5.03
CA GLY A 175 16.41 20.88 -3.76
C GLY A 175 16.31 19.77 -2.73
N PHE A 176 16.15 18.50 -3.14
CA PHE A 176 16.04 17.37 -2.22
C PHE A 176 17.15 16.33 -2.41
N HIS A 177 17.87 16.03 -1.32
CA HIS A 177 18.91 14.99 -1.33
C HIS A 177 18.41 13.62 -0.87
N ALA A 178 17.26 13.56 -0.18
CA ALA A 178 16.66 12.31 0.27
C ALA A 178 15.16 12.46 0.48
N VAL A 179 14.45 11.33 0.32
CA VAL A 179 12.99 11.29 0.40
C VAL A 179 12.55 10.19 1.36
N GLY A 180 11.75 10.54 2.36
CA GLY A 180 11.06 9.58 3.21
C GLY A 180 9.55 9.67 3.01
N ILE A 181 8.90 8.54 2.73
CA ILE A 181 7.45 8.47 2.49
C ILE A 181 6.81 7.64 3.60
N ALA A 182 5.81 8.22 4.27
CA ALA A 182 5.03 7.58 5.32
C ALA A 182 3.55 7.46 4.91
N PRO A 183 3.14 6.32 4.31
CA PRO A 183 1.74 6.05 4.04
C PRO A 183 1.02 5.44 5.26
N CYS A 184 -0.31 5.35 5.17
CA CYS A 184 -1.09 4.49 6.06
C CYS A 184 -0.67 3.01 5.89
N ALA A 185 -0.77 2.23 6.97
CA ALA A 185 -0.59 0.77 6.99
C ALA A 185 -1.61 -0.02 6.15
N ASP A 186 -2.70 0.63 5.73
CA ASP A 186 -3.75 0.06 4.89
C ASP A 186 -3.12 -0.59 3.62
N GLY A 187 -3.50 -1.84 3.34
CA GLY A 187 -2.93 -2.61 2.23
C GLY A 187 -3.19 -1.98 0.87
N ARG A 188 -4.21 -1.11 0.75
CA ARG A 188 -4.50 -0.38 -0.49
C ARG A 188 -3.41 0.66 -0.80
N LEU A 189 -2.60 1.08 0.17
CA LEU A 189 -1.50 2.02 -0.04
C LEU A 189 -0.15 1.32 -0.27
N ALA A 190 -0.12 -0.02 -0.32
CA ALA A 190 1.14 -0.74 -0.40
C ALA A 190 1.93 -0.47 -1.69
N HIS A 191 1.24 -0.10 -2.76
CA HIS A 191 1.81 0.19 -4.07
C HIS A 191 2.17 1.67 -4.31
N ILE A 192 2.05 2.53 -3.30
CA ILE A 192 2.12 4.00 -3.45
C ILE A 192 3.35 4.49 -4.22
N LEU A 193 4.52 3.86 -4.05
CA LEU A 193 5.73 4.24 -4.78
C LEU A 193 5.63 3.83 -6.25
N SER A 194 5.56 2.53 -6.54
CA SER A 194 5.71 2.01 -7.91
C SER A 194 4.51 2.26 -8.83
N TYR A 195 3.29 2.35 -8.27
CA TYR A 195 2.05 2.49 -9.05
C TYR A 195 1.50 3.92 -8.97
N VAL A 196 1.23 4.47 -7.79
CA VAL A 196 0.59 5.79 -7.70
C VAL A 196 1.54 6.93 -8.09
N LEU A 197 2.77 6.92 -7.57
CA LEU A 197 3.75 7.99 -7.78
C LEU A 197 4.74 7.70 -8.93
N ARG A 198 4.75 6.46 -9.44
CA ARG A 198 5.69 5.94 -10.45
C ARG A 198 7.15 6.18 -10.09
N LEU A 199 7.47 6.04 -8.80
CA LEU A 199 8.81 6.20 -8.27
C LEU A 199 9.54 4.85 -8.20
N PRO A 200 10.83 4.80 -8.58
CA PRO A 200 11.70 3.67 -8.28
C PRO A 200 11.75 3.43 -6.77
N TYR A 201 11.60 2.18 -6.30
CA TYR A 201 11.55 1.90 -4.86
C TYR A 201 12.83 2.29 -4.12
N ALA A 202 13.98 2.27 -4.81
CA ALA A 202 15.27 2.64 -4.23
C ALA A 202 15.47 4.15 -4.04
N LEU A 203 14.58 4.98 -4.58
CA LEU A 203 14.64 6.45 -4.45
C LEU A 203 14.23 6.91 -3.05
N ALA A 204 13.22 6.26 -2.47
CA ALA A 204 12.53 6.77 -1.31
C ALA A 204 12.41 5.70 -0.22
N ARG A 205 12.70 6.11 1.01
CA ARG A 205 12.51 5.26 2.18
C ARG A 205 11.03 5.22 2.55
N ARG A 206 10.34 4.11 2.25
CA ARG A 206 8.93 3.89 2.58
C ARG A 206 8.77 3.24 3.95
N LYS A 207 8.02 3.88 4.87
CA LYS A 207 7.62 3.28 6.17
C LYS A 207 6.16 3.58 6.48
N ALA A 208 5.30 2.57 6.42
CA ALA A 208 3.89 2.71 6.73
C ALA A 208 3.57 2.52 8.21
N HIS A 209 2.54 3.23 8.68
CA HIS A 209 2.02 3.17 10.05
C HIS A 209 0.50 3.34 10.01
N ALA A 210 -0.29 2.71 10.89
CA ALA A 210 -1.74 2.92 10.86
C ALA A 210 -2.06 4.40 11.08
N GLY A 211 -2.95 4.92 10.23
CA GLY A 211 -3.33 6.33 10.28
C GLY A 211 -2.19 7.31 10.02
N VAL A 212 -1.10 6.88 9.38
CA VAL A 212 0.08 7.73 9.11
C VAL A 212 0.80 8.18 10.40
N MET A 213 0.60 7.44 11.50
CA MET A 213 1.14 7.80 12.81
C MET A 213 2.61 7.40 12.98
N PHE A 214 3.48 7.87 12.07
CA PHE A 214 4.89 7.52 12.07
C PHE A 214 5.63 8.01 13.33
N ASP A 215 6.68 7.27 13.71
CA ASP A 215 7.55 7.66 14.81
C ASP A 215 8.46 8.83 14.37
N VAL A 216 8.23 9.98 15.01
CA VAL A 216 9.02 11.20 14.79
C VAL A 216 10.47 10.99 15.22
N SER A 217 10.72 10.30 16.33
CA SER A 217 12.07 10.04 16.82
C SER A 217 12.84 9.13 15.87
N GLU A 218 12.18 8.13 15.29
CA GLU A 218 12.74 7.30 14.23
C GLU A 218 13.08 8.10 12.98
N SER A 219 12.17 8.97 12.54
CA SER A 219 12.40 9.84 11.38
C SER A 219 13.57 10.80 11.62
N VAL A 220 13.72 11.34 12.84
CA VAL A 220 14.87 12.17 13.23
C VAL A 220 16.16 11.36 13.19
N ARG A 221 16.19 10.14 13.72
CA ARG A 221 17.39 9.27 13.65
C ARG A 221 17.82 9.02 12.20
N ASN A 222 16.85 8.77 11.31
CA ASN A 222 17.12 8.57 9.90
C ASN A 222 17.68 9.84 9.22
N TRP A 223 17.09 11.00 9.51
CA TRP A 223 17.60 12.28 9.01
C TRP A 223 19.04 12.53 9.48
N VAL A 224 19.33 12.32 10.77
CA VAL A 224 20.69 12.48 11.31
C VAL A 224 21.68 11.57 10.59
N PHE A 225 21.30 10.32 10.31
CA PHE A 225 22.17 9.40 9.58
C PHE A 225 22.48 9.90 8.17
N ILE A 226 21.48 10.38 7.44
CA ILE A 226 21.64 10.91 6.08
C ILE A 226 22.51 12.17 6.07
N GLU A 227 22.23 13.14 6.94
CA GLU A 227 23.06 14.36 7.02
C GLU A 227 24.49 14.04 7.44
N HIS A 228 24.68 13.13 8.39
CA HIS A 228 26.01 12.67 8.78
C HIS A 228 26.76 12.04 7.60
N THR A 229 26.10 11.23 6.78
CA THR A 229 26.68 10.67 5.55
C THR A 229 27.05 11.77 4.56
N ARG A 230 26.18 12.78 4.33
CA ARG A 230 26.52 13.94 3.47
C ARG A 230 27.76 14.68 3.97
N PHE A 231 27.86 14.91 5.28
CA PHE A 231 29.02 15.58 5.88
C PHE A 231 30.30 14.76 5.78
N ARG A 232 30.20 13.43 5.96
CA ARG A 232 31.37 12.53 6.03
C ARG A 232 31.86 12.04 4.68
N GLU A 233 30.94 11.81 3.76
CA GLU A 233 31.17 11.07 2.51
C GLU A 233 30.79 11.90 1.28
N GLY A 234 30.05 13.01 1.44
CA GLY A 234 29.59 13.81 0.30
C GLY A 234 28.48 13.13 -0.51
N GLU A 235 27.83 12.11 0.07
CA GLU A 235 26.81 11.29 -0.59
C GLU A 235 25.41 11.54 0.00
N PRO A 236 24.36 11.66 -0.83
CA PRO A 236 24.39 11.66 -2.31
C PRO A 236 24.87 13.00 -2.90
N ASN A 237 25.16 13.97 -2.04
CA ASN A 237 25.75 15.25 -2.40
C ASN A 237 26.47 15.89 -1.21
N LEU A 238 27.26 16.93 -1.47
CA LEU A 238 27.98 17.64 -0.41
C LEU A 238 27.00 18.32 0.56
N ALA A 239 27.41 18.41 1.83
CA ALA A 239 26.58 18.98 2.90
C ALA A 239 26.28 20.48 2.73
N ASP A 240 27.14 21.21 2.03
CA ASP A 240 27.01 22.64 1.72
C ASP A 240 26.15 22.94 0.48
N GLU A 241 25.82 21.92 -0.33
CA GLU A 241 24.81 22.08 -1.38
C GLU A 241 23.43 22.39 -0.76
N PRO A 242 22.65 23.31 -1.35
CA PRO A 242 21.42 23.85 -0.77
C PRO A 242 20.22 22.90 -0.93
N THR A 243 20.37 21.66 -0.50
CA THR A 243 19.31 20.64 -0.54
C THR A 243 18.80 20.29 0.86
N ARG A 244 17.58 19.77 0.95
CA ARG A 244 16.93 19.36 2.20
C ARG A 244 16.42 17.93 2.10
N TYR A 245 16.19 17.32 3.26
CA TYR A 245 15.42 16.09 3.34
C TYR A 245 13.93 16.39 3.12
N LEU A 246 13.27 15.61 2.27
CA LEU A 246 11.83 15.67 2.04
C LEU A 246 11.10 14.55 2.80
N LYS A 247 10.16 14.91 3.66
CA LYS A 247 9.23 13.96 4.29
C LYS A 247 7.84 14.11 3.65
N ILE A 248 7.34 13.02 3.08
CA ILE A 248 5.99 12.93 2.51
C ILE A 248 5.12 12.08 3.45
N ALA A 249 3.95 12.58 3.83
CA ALA A 249 2.92 11.80 4.52
C ALA A 249 1.75 11.54 3.56
N VAL A 250 1.23 10.31 3.54
CA VAL A 250 0.13 9.90 2.65
C VAL A 250 -1.03 9.37 3.46
N TYR A 251 -2.04 10.22 3.69
CA TYR A 251 -3.32 9.77 4.23
C TYR A 251 -4.19 9.19 3.10
N HIS A 252 -5.32 8.59 3.43
CA HIS A 252 -6.22 8.05 2.43
C HIS A 252 -7.68 8.22 2.79
N PHE A 253 -8.51 8.15 1.76
CA PHE A 253 -9.95 8.31 1.80
C PHE A 253 -10.61 7.45 0.71
N SER A 254 -11.94 7.33 0.77
CA SER A 254 -12.77 6.71 -0.27
C SER A 254 -13.82 7.72 -0.68
N LYS A 255 -13.94 8.04 -1.96
CA LYS A 255 -15.02 8.90 -2.48
C LYS A 255 -16.35 8.14 -2.58
N ALA A 256 -16.29 6.85 -2.89
CA ALA A 256 -17.45 5.99 -3.09
C ALA A 256 -18.14 5.63 -1.77
N ASP A 257 -17.38 5.44 -0.69
CA ASP A 257 -17.93 5.14 0.64
C ASP A 257 -17.14 5.82 1.78
N PRO A 258 -17.21 7.17 1.90
CA PRO A 258 -16.36 7.94 2.80
C PRO A 258 -16.50 7.56 4.28
N THR A 259 -17.70 7.15 4.71
CA THR A 259 -17.98 6.87 6.13
C THR A 259 -17.60 5.46 6.58
N HIS A 260 -17.22 4.57 5.65
CA HIS A 260 -16.88 3.18 5.99
C HIS A 260 -15.58 2.66 5.38
N GLN A 261 -15.15 3.18 4.22
CA GLN A 261 -13.97 2.69 3.48
C GLN A 261 -12.79 3.66 3.49
N GLY A 262 -12.85 4.72 4.30
CA GLY A 262 -11.75 5.62 4.60
C GLY A 262 -10.75 5.02 5.61
N CYS A 263 -9.97 5.86 6.26
CA CYS A 263 -8.96 5.41 7.21
C CYS A 263 -9.58 4.90 8.53
N ALA A 264 -9.54 3.58 8.76
CA ALA A 264 -10.09 2.97 9.96
C ALA A 264 -9.47 3.49 11.27
N ALA A 265 -8.17 3.83 11.26
CA ALA A 265 -7.46 4.39 12.41
C ALA A 265 -8.01 5.75 12.85
N HIS A 266 -8.66 6.47 11.93
CA HIS A 266 -9.27 7.79 12.16
C HIS A 266 -10.79 7.75 12.06
N GLY A 267 -11.39 6.56 12.17
CA GLY A 267 -12.84 6.38 12.16
C GLY A 267 -13.51 6.70 10.82
N SER A 268 -12.79 6.51 9.70
CA SER A 268 -13.26 6.86 8.35
C SER A 268 -13.61 8.34 8.20
N ASP A 269 -12.88 9.21 8.90
CA ASP A 269 -13.00 10.66 8.82
C ASP A 269 -11.79 11.23 8.07
N ASP A 270 -12.01 11.62 6.81
CA ASP A 270 -10.97 12.10 5.90
C ASP A 270 -10.23 13.33 6.46
N HIS A 271 -10.98 14.25 7.08
CA HIS A 271 -10.40 15.45 7.66
C HIS A 271 -9.51 15.11 8.85
N LYS A 272 -9.96 14.23 9.76
CA LYS A 272 -9.12 13.76 10.88
C LYS A 272 -7.87 13.05 10.38
N ALA A 273 -7.99 12.22 9.34
CA ALA A 273 -6.84 11.52 8.77
C ALA A 273 -5.81 12.49 8.18
N ALA A 274 -6.26 13.49 7.39
CA ALA A 274 -5.40 14.51 6.83
C ALA A 274 -4.75 15.39 7.92
N GLN A 275 -5.54 15.79 8.92
CA GLN A 275 -5.07 16.60 10.05
C GLN A 275 -4.01 15.88 10.88
N ALA A 276 -4.22 14.59 11.19
CA ALA A 276 -3.26 13.79 11.95
C ALA A 276 -1.94 13.62 11.17
N ALA A 277 -2.01 13.33 9.87
CA ALA A 277 -0.83 13.23 9.00
C ALA A 277 -0.07 14.57 8.92
N LEU A 278 -0.77 15.69 8.76
CA LEU A 278 -0.16 17.02 8.76
C LEU A 278 0.50 17.34 10.11
N GLN A 279 -0.13 16.98 11.23
CA GLN A 279 0.45 17.21 12.55
C GLN A 279 1.75 16.43 12.71
N LYS A 280 1.82 15.17 12.26
CA LYS A 280 3.07 14.38 12.30
C LYS A 280 4.19 14.98 11.46
N LEU A 281 3.87 15.56 10.29
CA LEU A 281 4.85 16.31 9.50
C LEU A 281 5.37 17.54 10.25
N LYS A 282 4.48 18.30 10.89
CA LYS A 282 4.84 19.46 11.72
C LYS A 282 5.71 19.06 12.91
N ASP A 283 5.34 18.00 13.62
CA ASP A 283 6.11 17.49 14.76
C ASP A 283 7.52 17.08 14.34
N PHE A 284 7.67 16.43 13.18
CA PHE A 284 8.97 16.06 12.65
C PHE A 284 9.82 17.28 12.28
N LYS A 285 9.25 18.25 11.55
CA LYS A 285 9.96 19.49 11.21
C LYS A 285 10.40 20.24 12.47
N GLN A 286 9.49 20.41 13.43
CA GLN A 286 9.76 21.08 14.70
C GLN A 286 10.85 20.34 15.52
N ALA A 287 10.85 19.00 15.49
CA ALA A 287 11.86 18.22 16.18
C ALA A 287 13.26 18.43 15.59
N ILE A 288 13.38 18.66 14.28
CA ILE A 288 14.65 19.01 13.64
C ILE A 288 15.07 20.44 14.04
N GLU A 289 14.17 21.41 13.85
CA GLU A 289 14.45 22.83 14.09
C GLU A 289 14.80 23.13 15.56
N ASN A 290 14.22 22.40 16.51
CA ASN A 290 14.50 22.60 17.93
C ASN A 290 15.78 21.92 18.41
N ARG A 291 16.18 20.81 17.79
CA ARG A 291 17.28 19.97 18.29
C ARG A 291 18.62 20.24 17.61
N PHE A 292 18.60 20.78 16.40
CA PHE A 292 19.79 20.98 15.59
C PHE A 292 19.93 22.47 15.24
N GLY A 293 21.12 23.02 15.47
CA GLY A 293 21.40 24.44 15.28
C GLY A 293 21.53 24.86 13.82
N CYS A 294 21.99 26.09 13.61
CA CYS A 294 22.39 26.64 12.31
C CYS A 294 21.29 26.62 11.21
N GLY A 295 20.02 26.73 11.60
CA GLY A 295 18.91 26.75 10.64
C GLY A 295 18.57 25.38 10.04
N SER A 296 18.95 24.28 10.71
CA SER A 296 18.57 22.93 10.30
C SER A 296 17.05 22.80 10.16
N THR A 297 16.59 22.33 9.01
CA THR A 297 15.16 22.15 8.72
C THR A 297 14.97 21.09 7.64
N VAL A 298 13.72 20.70 7.43
CA VAL A 298 13.29 19.71 6.44
C VAL A 298 12.12 20.24 5.63
N GLN A 299 11.92 19.71 4.43
CA GLN A 299 10.71 19.97 3.66
C GLN A 299 9.66 18.91 3.94
N THR A 300 8.40 19.33 3.98
CA THR A 300 7.26 18.44 4.17
C THR A 300 6.28 18.53 2.99
N LEU A 301 5.66 17.41 2.64
CA LEU A 301 4.58 17.34 1.65
C LEU A 301 3.47 16.40 2.17
N LEU A 302 2.22 16.79 1.97
CA LEU A 302 1.06 15.98 2.34
C LEU A 302 0.31 15.56 1.07
N LEU A 303 0.04 14.26 0.97
CA LEU A 303 -0.75 13.66 -0.09
C LEU A 303 -1.96 12.93 0.53
N GLY A 304 -3.10 12.97 -0.14
CA GLY A 304 -4.25 12.12 0.14
C GLY A 304 -4.49 11.18 -1.02
N LEU A 305 -4.56 9.87 -0.77
CA LEU A 305 -4.90 8.88 -1.80
C LEU A 305 -6.39 8.53 -1.74
N ASN A 306 -7.10 8.64 -2.85
CA ASN A 306 -8.41 8.01 -3.02
C ASN A 306 -8.22 6.52 -3.30
N THR A 307 -8.60 5.65 -2.38
CA THR A 307 -8.36 4.19 -2.53
C THR A 307 -9.30 3.49 -3.51
N ASP A 308 -10.27 4.23 -4.06
CA ASP A 308 -11.25 3.72 -5.02
C ASP A 308 -10.68 3.72 -6.45
N ASP A 309 -9.91 4.75 -6.79
CA ASP A 309 -9.41 4.99 -8.15
C ASP A 309 -7.93 5.41 -8.23
N ASP A 310 -7.24 5.41 -7.09
CA ASP A 310 -5.85 5.83 -6.91
C ASP A 310 -5.54 7.27 -7.37
N SER A 311 -6.57 8.11 -7.54
CA SER A 311 -6.40 9.56 -7.69
C SER A 311 -5.92 10.18 -6.37
N MET A 312 -5.30 11.35 -6.44
CA MET A 312 -4.69 12.02 -5.29
C MET A 312 -5.23 13.42 -5.05
N LYS A 313 -5.23 13.81 -3.78
CA LYS A 313 -5.16 15.19 -3.32
C LYS A 313 -3.69 15.52 -3.06
N VAL A 314 -3.15 16.53 -3.76
CA VAL A 314 -1.78 17.01 -3.55
C VAL A 314 -1.85 18.35 -2.84
N HIS A 315 -1.49 18.39 -1.54
CA HIS A 315 -1.52 19.64 -0.78
C HIS A 315 -0.30 20.48 -1.11
N ILE A 316 -0.53 21.65 -1.70
CA ILE A 316 0.53 22.47 -2.29
C ILE A 316 1.20 23.29 -1.17
N PRO A 317 2.51 23.16 -0.92
CA PRO A 317 3.21 24.04 0.01
C PRO A 317 3.24 25.49 -0.49
N ASN A 318 3.40 26.45 0.42
CA ASN A 318 3.67 27.85 0.07
C ASN A 318 5.18 28.10 -0.10
N ALA A 319 5.61 29.36 -0.27
CA ALA A 319 7.04 29.70 -0.45
C ALA A 319 7.93 29.31 0.74
N SER A 320 7.40 29.24 1.96
CA SER A 320 8.10 28.80 3.17
C SER A 320 8.03 27.28 3.39
N GLY A 321 7.39 26.56 2.47
CA GLY A 321 7.22 25.11 2.53
C GLY A 321 6.13 24.65 3.50
N GLU A 322 5.27 25.54 3.98
CA GLU A 322 4.16 25.21 4.87
C GLU A 322 2.99 24.63 4.10
N VAL A 323 2.40 23.57 4.64
CA VAL A 323 1.26 22.85 4.05
C VAL A 323 -0.04 23.25 4.76
N CYS A 324 -1.11 23.44 3.98
CA CYS A 324 -2.46 23.74 4.45
C CYS A 324 -3.44 22.65 3.98
N LEU A 325 -4.43 22.29 4.81
CA LEU A 325 -5.44 21.28 4.47
C LEU A 325 -6.39 21.75 3.37
N ASP A 326 -6.67 23.04 3.28
CA ASP A 326 -7.61 23.60 2.29
C ASP A 326 -6.93 23.91 0.94
N ARG A 327 -5.60 23.79 0.88
CA ARG A 327 -4.81 24.15 -0.30
C ARG A 327 -4.26 22.91 -0.99
N TYR A 328 -5.09 22.32 -1.84
CA TYR A 328 -4.71 21.15 -2.63
C TYR A 328 -5.24 21.24 -4.06
N VAL A 329 -4.65 20.42 -4.93
CA VAL A 329 -5.20 20.10 -6.25
C VAL A 329 -5.60 18.63 -6.28
N GLU A 330 -6.61 18.29 -7.07
CA GLU A 330 -7.08 16.92 -7.27
C GLU A 330 -6.63 16.39 -8.64
N THR A 331 -5.92 15.27 -8.65
CA THR A 331 -5.35 14.74 -9.90
C THR A 331 -6.41 14.23 -10.86
N GLU A 332 -7.55 13.74 -10.38
CA GLU A 332 -8.68 13.35 -11.22
C GLU A 332 -9.22 14.54 -12.04
N GLN A 333 -9.42 15.69 -11.40
CA GLN A 333 -9.89 16.90 -12.08
C GLN A 333 -8.87 17.38 -13.11
N LEU A 334 -7.59 17.40 -12.71
CA LEU A 334 -6.51 17.79 -13.62
C LEU A 334 -6.43 16.85 -14.83
N TYR A 335 -6.53 15.54 -14.61
CA TYR A 335 -6.54 14.52 -15.66
C TYR A 335 -7.67 14.78 -16.69
N GLN A 336 -8.87 15.10 -16.22
CA GLN A 336 -10.02 15.36 -17.08
C GLN A 336 -9.85 16.64 -17.91
N ILE A 337 -9.41 17.74 -17.29
CA ILE A 337 -9.28 19.02 -18.02
C ILE A 337 -8.09 19.05 -18.98
N THR A 338 -7.07 18.22 -18.75
CA THR A 338 -5.90 18.12 -19.64
C THR A 338 -6.00 16.98 -20.66
N ALA A 339 -7.10 16.23 -20.68
CA ALA A 339 -7.25 15.01 -21.51
C ALA A 339 -7.04 15.24 -23.01
N SER A 340 -7.43 16.40 -23.53
CA SER A 340 -7.28 16.75 -24.96
C SER A 340 -6.07 17.64 -25.27
N LEU A 341 -5.20 17.88 -24.31
CA LEU A 341 -4.03 18.75 -24.47
C LEU A 341 -2.80 17.97 -24.92
N SER A 342 -1.86 18.64 -25.58
CA SER A 342 -0.52 18.06 -25.82
C SER A 342 0.27 17.92 -24.52
N ASP A 343 1.36 17.14 -24.53
CA ASP A 343 2.25 16.95 -23.36
C ASP A 343 2.70 18.29 -22.76
N THR A 344 3.15 19.23 -23.60
CA THR A 344 3.60 20.56 -23.19
C THR A 344 2.47 21.40 -22.58
N GLU A 345 1.30 21.43 -23.22
CA GLU A 345 0.14 22.19 -22.75
C GLU A 345 -0.42 21.61 -21.45
N ALA A 346 -0.44 20.28 -21.33
CA ALA A 346 -0.84 19.59 -20.11
C ALA A 346 0.10 19.95 -18.96
N LYS A 347 1.42 19.82 -19.13
CA LYS A 347 2.41 20.21 -18.11
C LYS A 347 2.28 21.67 -17.69
N GLN A 348 2.12 22.59 -18.65
CA GLN A 348 1.89 24.00 -18.35
C GLN A 348 0.60 24.21 -17.55
N THR A 349 -0.46 23.48 -17.88
CA THR A 349 -1.74 23.54 -17.16
C THR A 349 -1.60 23.04 -15.72
N LEU A 350 -0.84 21.97 -15.49
CA LEU A 350 -0.53 21.47 -14.14
C LEU A 350 0.22 22.52 -13.31
N GLU A 351 1.28 23.12 -13.87
CA GLU A 351 2.05 24.16 -13.18
C GLU A 351 1.17 25.38 -12.85
N ASN A 352 0.33 25.81 -13.79
CA ASN A 352 -0.61 26.91 -13.58
C ASN A 352 -1.63 26.59 -12.47
N ALA A 353 -2.14 25.37 -12.41
CA ALA A 353 -3.07 24.94 -11.37
C ALA A 353 -2.42 24.95 -9.97
N ILE A 354 -1.16 24.51 -9.87
CA ILE A 354 -0.37 24.54 -8.63
C ILE A 354 -0.18 25.98 -8.14
N LEU A 355 0.13 26.91 -9.05
CA LEU A 355 0.30 28.33 -8.73
C LEU A 355 -1.03 28.99 -8.34
N ALA A 356 -2.09 28.75 -9.11
CA ALA A 356 -3.42 29.28 -8.86
C ALA A 356 -4.00 28.82 -7.52
N CYS A 357 -3.72 27.57 -7.11
CA CYS A 357 -4.12 27.01 -5.83
C CYS A 357 -3.63 27.85 -4.63
N ASN A 358 -2.40 28.38 -4.69
CA ASN A 358 -1.90 29.29 -3.65
C ASN A 358 -2.54 30.67 -3.71
N GLN A 359 -2.67 31.23 -4.92
CA GLN A 359 -3.26 32.56 -5.12
C GLN A 359 -4.72 32.62 -4.65
N ALA A 360 -5.51 31.58 -4.91
CA ALA A 360 -6.92 31.49 -4.53
C ALA A 360 -7.16 31.62 -3.02
N LEU A 361 -6.16 31.27 -2.21
CA LEU A 361 -6.20 31.34 -0.74
C LEU A 361 -5.31 32.46 -0.17
N GLY A 362 -4.85 33.40 -1.00
CA GLY A 362 -4.00 34.52 -0.58
C GLY A 362 -2.61 34.09 -0.06
N SER A 363 -2.14 32.90 -0.44
CA SER A 363 -0.86 32.33 -0.03
C SER A 363 0.24 32.60 -1.06
N THR A 364 1.50 32.55 -0.63
CA THR A 364 2.65 32.66 -1.53
C THR A 364 2.85 31.39 -2.34
N ALA A 365 3.27 31.52 -3.60
CA ALA A 365 3.56 30.37 -4.45
C ALA A 365 4.81 29.61 -3.96
N PRO A 366 4.85 28.27 -4.09
CA PRO A 366 6.06 27.50 -3.85
C PRO A 366 7.18 27.87 -4.84
N GLN A 367 8.40 27.46 -4.51
CA GLN A 367 9.56 27.69 -5.38
C GLN A 367 9.36 27.02 -6.76
N PRO A 368 9.85 27.62 -7.86
CA PRO A 368 9.63 27.09 -9.22
C PRO A 368 10.05 25.63 -9.40
N GLU A 369 11.14 25.21 -8.78
CA GLU A 369 11.66 23.85 -8.87
C GLU A 369 10.74 22.85 -8.15
N LEU A 370 10.11 23.25 -7.04
CA LEU A 370 9.09 22.45 -6.37
C LEU A 370 7.81 22.36 -7.21
N VAL A 371 7.41 23.42 -7.91
CA VAL A 371 6.27 23.40 -8.85
C VAL A 371 6.51 22.35 -9.94
N LYS A 372 7.72 22.30 -10.52
CA LYS A 372 8.10 21.29 -11.52
C LYS A 372 8.05 19.86 -10.96
N LEU A 373 8.58 19.64 -9.75
CA LEU A 373 8.50 18.33 -9.09
C LEU A 373 7.04 17.90 -8.86
N LEU A 374 6.19 18.79 -8.36
CA LEU A 374 4.78 18.49 -8.12
C LEU A 374 4.03 18.21 -9.43
N SER A 375 4.29 18.99 -10.48
CA SER A 375 3.77 18.75 -11.82
C SER A 375 4.17 17.37 -12.35
N TRP A 376 5.44 16.98 -12.16
CA TRP A 376 5.94 15.65 -12.53
C TRP A 376 5.27 14.51 -11.74
N LEU A 377 5.13 14.64 -10.42
CA LEU A 377 4.43 13.65 -9.59
C LEU A 377 2.94 13.52 -9.96
N ILE A 378 2.27 14.64 -10.28
CA ILE A 378 0.87 14.63 -10.74
C ILE A 378 0.76 13.95 -12.11
N GLY A 379 1.64 14.30 -13.05
CA GLY A 379 1.70 13.65 -14.36
C GLY A 379 1.96 12.14 -14.27
N ASN A 380 2.82 11.70 -13.34
CA ASN A 380 3.01 10.27 -13.06
C ASN A 380 1.72 9.60 -12.60
N ASN A 381 0.95 10.23 -11.70
CA ASN A 381 -0.32 9.70 -11.21
C ASN A 381 -1.40 9.59 -12.29
N PHE A 382 -1.33 10.38 -13.37
CA PHE A 382 -2.24 10.23 -14.51
C PHE A 382 -2.13 8.85 -15.15
N SER A 383 -0.93 8.27 -15.17
CA SER A 383 -0.75 6.89 -15.62
C SER A 383 -1.47 5.90 -14.71
N GLN A 384 -1.54 6.17 -13.40
CA GLN A 384 -2.29 5.33 -12.46
C GLN A 384 -3.81 5.49 -12.62
N ILE A 385 -4.31 6.71 -12.80
CA ILE A 385 -5.73 6.93 -13.11
C ILE A 385 -6.12 6.19 -14.40
N ALA A 386 -5.29 6.29 -15.44
CA ALA A 386 -5.49 5.55 -16.69
C ALA A 386 -5.43 4.02 -16.48
N TYR A 387 -4.54 3.54 -15.61
CA TYR A 387 -4.45 2.12 -15.25
C TYR A 387 -5.76 1.60 -14.65
N VAL A 388 -6.32 2.30 -13.66
CA VAL A 388 -7.58 1.91 -13.02
C VAL A 388 -8.75 2.01 -14.02
N ASN A 389 -8.79 3.07 -14.83
CA ASN A 389 -9.80 3.23 -15.88
C ASN A 389 -9.79 2.03 -16.85
N GLN A 390 -8.60 1.59 -17.25
CA GLN A 390 -8.43 0.52 -18.23
C GLN A 390 -8.69 -0.88 -17.64
N TYR A 391 -8.14 -1.19 -16.47
CA TYR A 391 -8.11 -2.56 -15.94
C TYR A 391 -9.14 -2.83 -14.86
N GLU A 392 -9.71 -1.78 -14.26
CA GLU A 392 -10.65 -1.87 -13.14
C GLU A 392 -11.96 -1.11 -13.43
N ASN A 393 -12.20 -0.71 -14.69
CA ASN A 393 -13.40 0.04 -15.10
C ASN A 393 -13.60 1.36 -14.32
N GLY A 394 -12.50 2.01 -13.94
CA GLY A 394 -12.48 3.32 -13.29
C GLY A 394 -12.63 3.30 -11.77
N CYS A 395 -12.96 2.16 -11.16
CA CYS A 395 -13.00 2.01 -9.72
C CYS A 395 -12.73 0.56 -9.32
N TYR A 396 -11.85 0.34 -8.35
CA TYR A 396 -11.53 -1.00 -7.86
C TYR A 396 -12.78 -1.75 -7.39
N SER A 397 -12.94 -2.98 -7.88
CA SER A 397 -14.04 -3.86 -7.45
C SER A 397 -13.91 -4.31 -5.98
N ASP A 398 -12.68 -4.36 -5.47
CA ASP A 398 -12.34 -4.58 -4.06
C ASP A 398 -12.09 -3.24 -3.35
N ILE A 399 -13.19 -2.49 -3.13
CA ILE A 399 -13.15 -1.18 -2.45
C ILE A 399 -12.51 -1.28 -1.06
N GLY A 400 -12.74 -2.39 -0.36
CA GLY A 400 -12.19 -2.64 0.98
C GLY A 400 -10.91 -3.46 1.03
N HIS A 401 -10.70 -4.12 2.17
CA HIS A 401 -9.58 -4.99 2.46
C HIS A 401 -9.65 -6.33 1.71
N ALA A 402 -8.55 -6.73 1.08
CA ALA A 402 -8.41 -8.01 0.38
C ALA A 402 -6.99 -8.59 0.51
N GLU A 403 -6.30 -8.30 1.60
CA GLU A 403 -4.90 -8.69 1.84
C GLU A 403 -4.72 -10.20 1.99
N ARG A 404 -3.59 -10.73 1.49
CA ARG A 404 -3.26 -12.17 1.52
C ARG A 404 -2.47 -12.55 2.76
N PHE A 405 -1.67 -11.62 3.30
CA PHE A 405 -0.93 -11.81 4.55
C PHE A 405 -0.73 -10.50 5.34
N ILE A 406 -0.32 -10.65 6.60
CA ILE A 406 0.11 -9.55 7.46
C ILE A 406 1.64 -9.49 7.43
N GLY A 407 2.21 -8.35 7.10
CA GLY A 407 3.64 -8.07 7.30
C GLY A 407 3.84 -7.23 8.56
N ILE A 408 4.74 -7.63 9.45
CA ILE A 408 5.12 -6.82 10.61
C ILE A 408 6.63 -6.67 10.76
N GLY A 409 7.06 -5.61 11.43
CA GLY A 409 8.45 -5.38 11.80
C GLY A 409 9.10 -4.30 10.95
N ASN A 410 10.26 -4.59 10.39
CA ASN A 410 10.99 -3.72 9.48
C ASN A 410 10.38 -3.76 8.05
N GLY A 411 10.61 -2.73 7.23
CA GLY A 411 9.86 -2.48 5.98
C GLY A 411 9.93 -3.60 4.94
N PHE A 412 8.82 -3.80 4.21
CA PHE A 412 8.72 -4.74 3.09
C PHE A 412 8.83 -3.99 1.76
N GLU A 413 10.06 -3.74 1.31
CA GLU A 413 10.30 -3.05 0.04
C GLU A 413 9.78 -3.84 -1.16
N GLU A 414 9.81 -5.18 -1.09
CA GLU A 414 9.30 -6.08 -2.12
C GLU A 414 7.77 -6.07 -2.26
N VAL A 415 7.04 -5.52 -1.28
CA VAL A 415 5.57 -5.46 -1.31
C VAL A 415 5.11 -4.12 -1.85
N GLN A 416 5.01 -4.04 -3.19
CA GLN A 416 4.58 -2.86 -3.95
C GLN A 416 3.20 -3.05 -4.63
N LEU A 417 2.29 -3.83 -4.04
CA LEU A 417 1.00 -4.19 -4.65
C LEU A 417 -0.20 -3.86 -3.77
N ARG A 418 -1.24 -3.24 -4.37
CA ARG A 418 -2.53 -2.95 -3.73
C ARG A 418 -3.10 -4.23 -3.12
N ASN A 419 -3.52 -4.20 -1.86
CA ASN A 419 -4.20 -5.33 -1.22
C ASN A 419 -3.42 -6.67 -1.27
N LEU A 420 -2.08 -6.64 -1.40
CA LEU A 420 -1.29 -7.86 -1.22
C LEU A 420 -1.07 -8.14 0.27
N SER A 421 -0.67 -7.13 1.04
CA SER A 421 -0.40 -7.28 2.47
C SER A 421 -0.94 -6.11 3.28
N TYR A 422 -1.41 -6.39 4.50
CA TYR A 422 -1.56 -5.38 5.54
C TYR A 422 -0.19 -5.24 6.22
N TYR A 423 0.33 -4.02 6.37
CA TYR A 423 1.69 -3.84 6.87
C TYR A 423 1.75 -2.92 8.09
N SER A 424 2.34 -3.41 9.18
CA SER A 424 2.60 -2.63 10.40
C SER A 424 4.09 -2.53 10.69
N PHE A 425 4.63 -1.31 10.67
CA PHE A 425 5.98 -1.05 11.16
C PHE A 425 6.01 -1.08 12.70
N LEU A 426 6.89 -1.91 13.27
CA LEU A 426 7.09 -1.97 14.72
C LEU A 426 8.49 -2.48 15.09
N ASP A 427 8.97 -2.05 16.26
CA ASP A 427 10.17 -2.62 16.88
C ASP A 427 9.83 -3.68 17.94
N THR A 428 8.70 -3.51 18.63
CA THR A 428 8.14 -4.44 19.61
C THR A 428 6.63 -4.58 19.39
N VAL A 429 6.04 -5.72 19.78
CA VAL A 429 4.58 -5.91 19.65
C VAL A 429 3.83 -4.98 20.60
N GLU A 430 4.43 -4.67 21.75
CA GLU A 430 3.89 -3.78 22.78
C GLU A 430 3.71 -2.35 22.26
N GLU A 431 4.70 -1.83 21.53
CA GLU A 431 4.64 -0.48 20.92
C GLU A 431 3.73 -0.44 19.69
N GLY A 432 3.65 -1.54 18.92
CA GLY A 432 2.83 -1.65 17.69
C GLY A 432 1.47 -2.32 17.87
N VAL A 433 1.01 -2.51 19.12
CA VAL A 433 -0.11 -3.42 19.42
C VAL A 433 -1.40 -3.04 18.71
N ASN A 434 -1.68 -1.74 18.60
CA ASN A 434 -2.89 -1.23 17.99
C ASN A 434 -2.92 -1.55 16.49
N ASP A 435 -1.79 -1.42 15.80
CA ASP A 435 -1.66 -1.76 14.38
C ASP A 435 -1.85 -3.27 14.17
N VAL A 436 -1.24 -4.11 15.01
CA VAL A 436 -1.36 -5.58 14.89
C VAL A 436 -2.80 -6.03 15.15
N ASP A 437 -3.49 -5.44 16.14
CA ASP A 437 -4.89 -5.76 16.44
C ASP A 437 -5.83 -5.43 15.27
N VAL A 438 -5.58 -4.33 14.54
CA VAL A 438 -6.33 -3.98 13.32
C VAL A 438 -6.11 -5.04 12.25
N GLY A 439 -4.86 -5.45 11.99
CA GLY A 439 -4.54 -6.52 11.04
C GLY A 439 -5.23 -7.85 11.39
N ILE A 440 -5.16 -8.27 12.66
CA ILE A 440 -5.85 -9.49 13.14
C ILE A 440 -7.35 -9.40 12.95
N LYS A 441 -7.97 -8.23 13.19
CA LYS A 441 -9.41 -8.03 12.99
C LYS A 441 -9.79 -8.20 11.51
N ILE A 442 -9.00 -7.64 10.59
CA ILE A 442 -9.20 -7.79 9.14
C ILE A 442 -9.13 -9.27 8.76
N PHE A 443 -8.08 -9.98 9.17
CA PHE A 443 -7.85 -11.38 8.79
C PHE A 443 -8.78 -12.39 9.49
N LYS A 444 -9.37 -12.04 10.64
CA LYS A 444 -10.52 -12.80 11.17
C LYS A 444 -11.69 -12.78 10.18
N GLY A 445 -11.91 -11.66 9.50
CA GLY A 445 -12.91 -11.52 8.45
C GLY A 445 -12.54 -12.23 7.15
N LEU A 446 -11.33 -11.99 6.64
CA LEU A 446 -10.87 -12.50 5.35
C LEU A 446 -10.59 -14.01 5.35
N ASN A 447 -9.96 -14.52 6.41
CA ASN A 447 -9.39 -15.86 6.45
C ASN A 447 -10.14 -16.78 7.43
N VAL A 448 -10.18 -16.42 8.72
CA VAL A 448 -10.68 -17.33 9.77
C VAL A 448 -12.14 -17.72 9.53
N LYS A 449 -13.00 -16.80 9.11
CA LYS A 449 -14.40 -17.09 8.75
C LYS A 449 -14.56 -18.09 7.61
N LYS A 450 -13.54 -18.23 6.74
CA LYS A 450 -13.50 -19.18 5.63
C LYS A 450 -12.73 -20.46 5.97
N GLY A 451 -12.26 -20.60 7.21
CA GLY A 451 -11.47 -21.75 7.65
C GLY A 451 -9.99 -21.70 7.25
N LEU A 452 -9.49 -20.54 6.81
CA LEU A 452 -8.07 -20.32 6.48
C LEU A 452 -7.31 -19.76 7.71
N PRO A 453 -6.01 -20.04 7.85
CA PRO A 453 -5.19 -19.43 8.89
C PRO A 453 -4.90 -17.96 8.57
N ILE A 454 -4.43 -17.22 9.57
CA ILE A 454 -3.84 -15.89 9.46
C ILE A 454 -2.33 -16.04 9.32
N PRO A 455 -1.77 -15.80 8.12
CA PRO A 455 -0.33 -15.79 7.90
C PRO A 455 0.26 -14.44 8.30
N ILE A 456 1.27 -14.46 9.18
CA ILE A 456 2.04 -13.28 9.57
C ILE A 456 3.50 -13.48 9.20
N ILE A 457 4.04 -12.54 8.44
CA ILE A 457 5.46 -12.49 8.08
C ILE A 457 6.12 -11.43 8.95
N ILE A 458 7.14 -11.82 9.69
CA ILE A 458 7.88 -10.95 10.61
C ILE A 458 9.20 -10.62 9.93
N ARG A 459 9.46 -9.34 9.67
CA ARG A 459 10.72 -8.87 9.08
C ARG A 459 11.56 -8.16 10.12
N CYS A 460 12.81 -8.54 10.25
CA CYS A 460 13.81 -7.76 10.98
C CYS A 460 15.01 -7.47 10.08
N ASP A 461 15.33 -6.18 9.95
CA ASP A 461 16.46 -5.76 9.14
C ASP A 461 17.74 -5.72 9.98
N TYR A 462 18.88 -6.00 9.34
CA TYR A 462 20.20 -5.89 9.92
C TYR A 462 21.18 -5.22 8.95
N ASP A 463 22.26 -4.65 9.48
CA ASP A 463 23.36 -4.14 8.67
C ASP A 463 24.47 -5.20 8.63
N GLY A 464 24.72 -5.80 7.46
CA GLY A 464 25.74 -6.83 7.30
C GLY A 464 27.17 -6.36 7.61
N ARG A 465 27.41 -5.05 7.64
CA ARG A 465 28.71 -4.43 7.95
C ARG A 465 28.94 -4.28 9.45
N VAL A 466 27.91 -4.42 10.28
CA VAL A 466 27.97 -4.21 11.73
C VAL A 466 28.07 -5.54 12.47
N PRO A 467 29.17 -5.82 13.20
CA PRO A 467 29.32 -7.06 13.97
C PRO A 467 28.15 -7.33 14.93
N GLY A 468 27.66 -8.57 14.90
CA GLY A 468 26.52 -9.04 15.71
C GLY A 468 25.18 -8.40 15.35
N SER A 469 25.07 -7.60 14.28
CA SER A 469 23.78 -7.00 13.88
C SER A 469 22.77 -8.05 13.47
N LYS A 470 23.22 -9.09 12.76
CA LYS A 470 22.37 -10.21 12.35
C LYS A 470 21.82 -10.96 13.57
N ASP A 471 22.67 -11.30 14.53
CA ASP A 471 22.27 -11.99 15.76
C ASP A 471 21.24 -11.20 16.58
N ARG A 472 21.42 -9.87 16.67
CA ARG A 472 20.44 -8.98 17.33
C ARG A 472 19.11 -8.93 16.59
N ALA A 473 19.12 -8.95 15.26
CA ALA A 473 17.91 -8.97 14.44
C ALA A 473 17.18 -10.32 14.53
N GLU A 474 17.91 -11.43 14.58
CA GLU A 474 17.35 -12.77 14.81
C GLU A 474 16.67 -12.85 16.18
N ALA A 475 17.38 -12.44 17.24
CA ALA A 475 16.80 -12.38 18.58
C ALA A 475 15.56 -11.48 18.64
N LYS A 476 15.54 -10.37 17.90
CA LYS A 476 14.37 -9.50 17.80
C LYS A 476 13.19 -10.19 17.10
N ALA A 477 13.43 -10.85 15.97
CA ALA A 477 12.38 -11.56 15.22
C ALA A 477 11.71 -12.64 16.08
N LEU A 478 12.50 -13.43 16.80
CA LEU A 478 12.00 -14.46 17.71
C LEU A 478 11.23 -13.88 18.91
N ARG A 479 11.67 -12.75 19.47
CA ARG A 479 10.92 -12.05 20.53
C ARG A 479 9.56 -11.58 20.03
N ILE A 480 9.50 -10.99 18.84
CA ILE A 480 8.24 -10.54 18.21
C ILE A 480 7.32 -11.75 17.98
N GLU A 481 7.85 -12.84 17.44
CA GLU A 481 7.09 -14.08 17.19
C GLU A 481 6.48 -14.64 18.47
N LYS A 482 7.27 -14.72 19.56
CA LYS A 482 6.81 -15.17 20.88
C LYS A 482 5.73 -14.26 21.44
N ALA A 483 5.90 -12.95 21.33
CA ALA A 483 4.92 -11.97 21.81
C ALA A 483 3.58 -12.09 21.05
N LEU A 484 3.61 -12.29 19.72
CA LEU A 484 2.40 -12.52 18.92
C LEU A 484 1.64 -13.77 19.39
N HIS A 485 2.33 -14.91 19.50
CA HIS A 485 1.68 -16.15 19.90
C HIS A 485 1.13 -16.10 21.34
N ASN A 486 1.81 -15.38 22.24
CA ASN A 486 1.34 -15.16 23.60
C ASN A 486 0.12 -14.24 23.65
N ARG A 487 0.06 -13.20 22.83
CA ARG A 487 -1.08 -12.28 22.78
C ARG A 487 -2.32 -12.95 22.16
N TYR A 488 -2.13 -13.71 21.09
CA TYR A 488 -3.21 -14.32 20.31
C TYR A 488 -3.26 -15.83 20.51
N GLN A 489 -3.22 -16.28 21.77
CA GLN A 489 -3.26 -17.70 22.14
C GLN A 489 -4.48 -18.44 21.57
N GLU A 490 -5.64 -17.78 21.54
CA GLU A 490 -6.88 -18.35 20.99
C GLU A 490 -6.78 -18.71 19.50
N LEU A 491 -5.94 -18.00 18.74
CA LEU A 491 -5.68 -18.29 17.32
C LEU A 491 -4.47 -19.22 17.15
N SER A 492 -3.47 -19.09 18.03
CA SER A 492 -2.24 -19.87 17.99
C SER A 492 -2.46 -21.34 18.35
N ALA A 493 -3.16 -21.62 19.46
CA ALA A 493 -3.42 -22.97 19.94
C ALA A 493 -4.09 -23.89 18.90
N PRO A 494 -5.09 -23.44 18.12
CA PRO A 494 -5.67 -24.26 17.05
C PRO A 494 -4.87 -24.26 15.73
N GLY A 495 -3.77 -23.49 15.61
CA GLY A 495 -2.98 -23.37 14.37
C GLY A 495 -3.54 -22.37 13.35
N LEU A 496 -4.47 -21.51 13.77
CA LEU A 496 -5.07 -20.45 12.95
C LEU A 496 -4.20 -19.19 12.86
N LEU A 497 -3.17 -19.06 13.69
CA LEU A 497 -2.12 -18.06 13.53
C LEU A 497 -0.83 -18.78 13.15
N GLN A 498 -0.26 -18.41 12.01
CA GLN A 498 1.00 -18.98 11.53
C GLN A 498 1.98 -17.86 11.23
N THR A 499 3.24 -18.06 11.58
CA THR A 499 4.28 -17.03 11.50
C THR A 499 5.45 -17.49 10.63
N LEU A 500 6.06 -16.52 9.93
CA LEU A 500 7.33 -16.66 9.24
C LEU A 500 8.28 -15.55 9.69
N PRO A 501 9.21 -15.82 10.62
CA PRO A 501 10.29 -14.89 10.90
C PRO A 501 11.30 -14.86 9.75
N THR A 502 11.67 -13.65 9.36
CA THR A 502 12.57 -13.36 8.25
C THR A 502 13.55 -12.25 8.62
N LEU A 503 14.75 -12.32 8.05
CA LEU A 503 15.75 -11.28 8.12
C LEU A 503 15.98 -10.61 6.77
N ARG A 504 16.56 -9.42 6.78
CA ARG A 504 17.16 -8.81 5.59
C ARG A 504 18.39 -7.99 5.93
N ASP A 505 19.39 -8.10 5.07
CA ASP A 505 20.48 -7.13 5.02
C ASP A 505 20.00 -5.88 4.25
N PHE A 506 19.63 -4.82 4.96
CA PHE A 506 19.07 -3.62 4.32
C PHE A 506 20.11 -2.80 3.53
N THR A 507 21.39 -3.17 3.61
CA THR A 507 22.48 -2.48 2.92
C THR A 507 22.68 -2.95 1.48
N SER A 508 21.97 -4.01 1.08
CA SER A 508 22.08 -4.60 -0.25
C SER A 508 20.70 -5.00 -0.79
N CYS A 509 20.61 -5.19 -2.10
CA CYS A 509 19.42 -5.77 -2.74
C CYS A 509 19.43 -7.30 -2.56
N LYS A 510 19.56 -7.76 -1.31
CA LYS A 510 19.47 -9.18 -0.97
C LYS A 510 18.02 -9.55 -0.63
N PRO A 511 17.57 -10.73 -1.09
CA PRO A 511 16.28 -11.30 -0.71
C PRO A 511 16.10 -11.48 0.80
N ALA A 512 14.86 -11.76 1.20
CA ALA A 512 14.57 -12.23 2.54
C ALA A 512 15.34 -13.51 2.87
N GLU A 513 15.81 -13.60 4.11
CA GLU A 513 16.36 -14.81 4.69
C GLU A 513 15.33 -15.41 5.64
N LYS A 514 14.95 -16.68 5.44
CA LYS A 514 14.03 -17.38 6.34
C LYS A 514 14.76 -17.76 7.64
N LEU A 515 14.12 -17.51 8.77
CA LEU A 515 14.54 -18.04 10.07
C LEU A 515 13.71 -19.29 10.43
N PRO A 516 14.28 -20.22 11.23
CA PRO A 516 13.48 -21.25 11.89
C PRO A 516 12.49 -20.56 12.84
N GLY A 517 11.18 -20.74 12.62
CA GLY A 517 10.16 -20.18 13.50
C GLY A 517 9.93 -21.02 14.76
N LEU A 518 9.15 -20.51 15.72
CA LEU A 518 8.76 -21.24 16.93
C LEU A 518 8.13 -22.62 16.65
N ALA A 519 7.45 -22.77 15.51
CA ALA A 519 6.90 -24.04 15.06
C ALA A 519 7.98 -25.06 14.64
N ASP A 520 9.12 -24.59 14.16
CA ASP A 520 10.25 -25.39 13.69
C ASP A 520 11.29 -25.64 14.82
N LEU A 521 11.20 -24.90 15.94
CA LEU A 521 12.05 -25.04 17.12
C LEU A 521 11.55 -26.11 18.10
N SER A 522 12.48 -26.85 18.72
CA SER A 522 12.18 -27.85 19.77
C SER A 522 11.63 -27.21 21.05
N ALA A 523 10.93 -27.97 21.90
CA ALA A 523 10.37 -27.45 23.16
C ALA A 523 11.41 -26.78 24.09
N LYS A 524 12.68 -27.22 24.05
CA LYS A 524 13.81 -26.59 24.76
C LYS A 524 14.21 -25.24 24.16
N GLN A 525 14.10 -25.07 22.85
CA GLN A 525 14.41 -23.82 22.16
C GLN A 525 13.28 -22.79 22.24
N ARG A 526 12.04 -23.22 22.54
CA ARG A 526 10.87 -22.33 22.72
C ARG A 526 10.84 -21.57 24.06
N THR A 527 11.58 -22.07 25.06
CA THR A 527 11.54 -21.56 26.44
C THR A 527 12.75 -20.72 26.84
N ALA A 528 13.85 -20.82 26.10
CA ALA A 528 14.91 -19.82 26.09
C ALA A 528 14.41 -18.49 25.48
#